data_AF-A0A6M2A501-F1
#
_entry.id   AF-A0A6M2A501-F1
#
_cell.length_a   1.000
_cell.length_b   1.000
_cell.length_c   1.000
_cell.angle_alpha   90.00
_cell.angle_beta   90.00
_cell.angle_gamma   90.00
#
_symmetry.space_group_name_H-M   'P 1'
#
loop_
_entity.id
_entity.type
_entity.pdbx_description
1 polymer ?
#
loop_
_entity_poly.entity_id
_entity_poly.type
_entity_poly.pdbx_seq_one_letter_code
_entity_poly.pdbx_strand_id
1 'polypeptide(L)'
;MARRITRKTPHEGLEKRPAAKKQLVGRELLDAIDESPDFHDPYSELNLYLSQKVKREMRHCSNSKKWSPQLQADLLHKITPEFQERFPKYRLGISALKKTWEKVQFFSAQIQEQKEALTQDGKLNIPFFIKENLKTATRLQNTCHLHPCHYAQQLAVKMSECIAVVDGIRPKLDQLTRTIWSLQRHLIPKLSPEHFKSPYDENEKVDKLIVKAILEITAKQPEISQAELSFHVQKRLIQLQHITATYSPNQMKKMLSALYADQCHYLNQRMERTLERIPYPTAKCLKEQLAAIALDNPYLGPEQVTEDAFAAFEKATIALADLEEVEIERKIQNWTIQSDMLLRWIRLNETSALYKEIETIWKEKKDLSETAQEVQKQFLVKYPRTIGFAKELETHMWIYLKYFWYTKTFEEKTATYDRLIKWHKELLKSQNLSPHEIIEKIEKLCKKRIPLMPFNRARTQTILFTEEEEYSY
;
A
#
# COMPACT_ATOMS: atom_id res chain seq x y z
N MET A 1 11.41 -52.16 -21.12
CA MET A 1 12.47 -52.70 -22.00
C MET A 1 13.81 -52.49 -21.32
N ALA A 2 14.36 -53.57 -20.78
CA ALA A 2 15.64 -53.61 -20.10
C ALA A 2 16.78 -53.85 -21.10
N ARG A 3 17.95 -53.24 -20.89
CA ARG A 3 19.21 -53.77 -21.41
C ARG A 3 20.28 -53.80 -20.32
N ARG A 4 20.51 -55.03 -19.85
CA ARG A 4 21.71 -55.53 -19.18
C ARG A 4 22.91 -55.42 -20.12
N ILE A 5 24.07 -55.05 -19.60
CA ILE A 5 25.36 -55.55 -20.09
C ILE A 5 26.19 -56.01 -18.88
N THR A 6 26.82 -57.16 -19.08
CA THR A 6 27.43 -58.10 -18.15
C THR A 6 28.92 -57.86 -17.89
N ARG A 7 29.31 -58.11 -16.63
CA ARG A 7 30.56 -58.68 -16.08
C ARG A 7 31.82 -58.80 -16.97
N LYS A 8 32.97 -58.42 -16.39
CA LYS A 8 34.19 -59.26 -16.27
C LYS A 8 35.18 -58.69 -15.22
N THR A 9 35.39 -59.43 -14.13
CA THR A 9 36.67 -59.59 -13.39
C THR A 9 37.46 -60.75 -14.05
N PRO A 10 38.75 -61.07 -13.74
CA PRO A 10 39.54 -60.74 -12.54
C PRO A 10 41.03 -60.38 -12.77
N HIS A 11 41.74 -59.94 -11.73
CA HIS A 11 42.96 -60.61 -11.26
C HIS A 11 43.43 -60.07 -9.90
N GLU A 12 43.76 -61.01 -9.04
CA GLU A 12 44.35 -60.88 -7.71
C GLU A 12 45.78 -60.30 -7.79
N GLY A 13 46.10 -59.43 -6.84
CA GLY A 13 47.45 -58.96 -6.55
C GLY A 13 47.54 -58.64 -5.06
N LEU A 14 47.92 -59.64 -4.27
CA LEU A 14 48.24 -59.53 -2.85
C LEU A 14 49.61 -58.85 -2.69
N GLU A 15 49.64 -57.57 -2.33
CA GLU A 15 50.83 -56.95 -1.73
C GLU A 15 50.50 -56.42 -0.33
N LYS A 16 51.11 -57.06 0.67
CA LYS A 16 51.20 -56.57 2.04
C LYS A 16 52.13 -55.35 2.08
N ARG A 17 51.69 -54.24 2.67
CA ARG A 17 52.55 -53.18 3.23
C ARG A 17 51.73 -52.27 4.19
N PRO A 18 52.40 -51.52 5.08
CA PRO A 18 52.28 -51.68 6.52
C PRO A 18 51.31 -50.70 7.18
N ALA A 19 50.88 -51.06 8.38
CA ALA A 19 50.24 -50.15 9.32
C ALA A 19 51.16 -48.93 9.58
N ALA A 20 50.77 -47.77 9.07
CA ALA A 20 51.42 -46.50 9.37
C ALA A 20 50.39 -45.38 9.47
N LYS A 21 50.27 -44.88 10.70
CA LYS A 21 49.86 -43.54 11.12
C LYS A 21 48.49 -43.07 10.61
N LYS A 22 47.53 -43.07 11.56
CA LYS A 22 46.44 -42.09 11.61
C LYS A 22 47.01 -40.70 11.32
N GLN A 23 46.88 -40.25 10.07
CA GLN A 23 46.95 -38.84 9.73
C GLN A 23 45.79 -38.17 10.47
N LEU A 24 46.12 -37.25 11.37
CA LEU A 24 45.21 -36.22 11.84
C LEU A 24 44.68 -35.50 10.60
N VAL A 25 43.46 -35.85 10.19
CA VAL A 25 42.69 -35.11 9.19
C VAL A 25 42.62 -33.67 9.66
N GLY A 26 42.99 -32.76 8.76
CA GLY A 26 43.39 -31.40 9.05
C GLY A 26 42.42 -30.64 9.94
N ARG A 27 42.98 -29.68 10.72
CA ARG A 27 42.23 -28.48 11.08
C ARG A 27 41.66 -27.94 9.77
N GLU A 28 40.35 -28.10 9.54
CA GLU A 28 39.65 -27.37 8.50
C GLU A 28 40.03 -25.90 8.71
N LEU A 29 40.79 -25.34 7.76
CA LEU A 29 41.13 -23.93 7.78
C LEU A 29 39.80 -23.20 7.58
N LEU A 30 39.24 -22.69 8.67
CA LEU A 30 38.04 -21.86 8.63
C LEU A 30 38.31 -20.66 7.71
N ASP A 31 37.36 -20.38 6.82
CA ASP A 31 37.47 -19.27 5.89
C ASP A 31 37.39 -17.95 6.64
N ALA A 32 38.26 -17.00 6.29
CA ALA A 32 38.19 -15.65 6.84
C ALA A 32 36.90 -14.99 6.35
N ILE A 33 36.05 -14.58 7.29
CA ILE A 33 34.72 -14.06 6.98
C ILE A 33 34.75 -12.84 6.05
N ASP A 34 35.75 -11.97 6.16
CA ASP A 34 35.87 -10.73 5.39
C ASP A 34 36.36 -10.94 3.95
N GLU A 35 36.70 -12.18 3.60
CA GLU A 35 37.01 -12.61 2.23
C GLU A 35 35.81 -13.33 1.58
N SER A 36 34.74 -13.60 2.36
CA SER A 36 33.54 -14.25 1.85
C SER A 36 32.62 -13.26 1.13
N PRO A 37 32.06 -13.64 -0.04
CA PRO A 37 31.01 -12.84 -0.69
C PRO A 37 29.79 -12.62 0.21
N ASP A 38 29.51 -13.55 1.14
CA ASP A 38 28.39 -13.41 2.08
C ASP A 38 28.59 -12.22 3.02
N PHE A 39 29.82 -11.88 3.39
CA PHE A 39 30.09 -10.69 4.21
C PHE A 39 29.95 -9.38 3.44
N HIS A 40 29.95 -9.41 2.11
CA HIS A 40 29.72 -8.23 1.30
C HIS A 40 28.24 -8.01 0.95
N ASP A 41 27.40 -9.05 1.05
CA ASP A 41 25.95 -8.92 0.96
C ASP A 41 25.38 -8.39 2.30
N PRO A 42 24.87 -7.14 2.37
CA PRO A 42 24.29 -6.60 3.60
C PRO A 42 23.07 -7.39 4.12
N TYR A 43 22.50 -8.27 3.29
CA TYR A 43 21.33 -9.09 3.62
C TYR A 43 21.66 -10.53 3.99
N SER A 44 22.94 -10.93 3.97
CA SER A 44 23.33 -12.27 4.39
C SER A 44 23.03 -12.48 5.88
N GLU A 45 22.66 -13.72 6.26
CA GLU A 45 22.41 -14.04 7.67
C GLU A 45 23.59 -13.68 8.57
N LEU A 46 24.79 -13.80 8.02
CA LEU A 46 26.06 -13.51 8.65
C LEU A 46 26.21 -12.01 8.98
N ASN A 47 25.94 -11.12 8.01
CA ASN A 47 25.97 -9.68 8.25
C ASN A 47 24.87 -9.23 9.21
N LEU A 48 23.65 -9.75 9.03
CA LEU A 48 22.52 -9.43 9.90
C LEU A 48 22.83 -9.82 11.35
N TYR A 49 23.38 -11.01 11.58
CA TYR A 49 23.80 -11.47 12.90
C TYR A 49 24.87 -10.54 13.50
N LEU A 50 25.93 -10.23 12.76
CA LEU A 50 27.00 -9.38 13.27
C LEU A 50 26.51 -7.97 13.59
N SER A 51 25.69 -7.37 12.73
CA SER A 51 25.08 -6.06 12.97
C SER A 51 24.23 -6.05 14.25
N GLN A 52 23.44 -7.09 14.51
CA GLN A 52 22.66 -7.20 15.76
C GLN A 52 23.56 -7.28 16.99
N LYS A 53 24.59 -8.14 16.97
CA LYS A 53 25.51 -8.33 18.09
C LYS A 53 26.30 -7.06 18.38
N VAL A 54 26.87 -6.45 17.35
CA VAL A 54 27.59 -5.19 17.44
C VAL A 54 26.69 -4.08 17.98
N LYS A 55 25.46 -3.92 17.46
CA LYS A 55 24.51 -2.93 17.97
C LYS A 55 24.18 -3.13 19.45
N ARG A 56 24.01 -4.39 19.88
CA ARG A 56 23.76 -4.70 21.29
C ARG A 56 24.94 -4.29 22.17
N GLU A 57 26.16 -4.66 21.79
CA GLU A 57 27.36 -4.30 22.54
C GLU A 57 27.60 -2.79 22.56
N MET A 58 27.33 -2.08 21.46
CA MET A 58 27.40 -0.62 21.40
C MET A 58 26.49 0.07 22.42
N ARG A 59 25.35 -0.52 22.80
CA ARG A 59 24.46 0.03 23.85
C ARG A 59 25.05 -0.14 25.25
N HIS A 60 25.96 -1.11 25.44
CA HIS A 60 26.61 -1.41 26.72
C HIS A 60 27.94 -0.68 26.90
N CYS A 61 28.53 -0.13 25.83
CA CYS A 61 29.75 0.67 25.91
C CYS A 61 29.45 2.11 26.35
N SER A 62 29.69 2.40 27.63
CA SER A 62 29.36 3.69 28.27
C SER A 62 30.31 4.85 27.97
N ASN A 63 31.57 4.62 27.57
CA ASN A 63 32.61 5.66 27.66
C ASN A 63 33.32 6.05 26.35
N SER A 64 33.17 5.32 25.25
CA SER A 64 33.66 5.76 23.93
C SER A 64 33.11 4.85 22.82
N LYS A 65 32.40 5.43 21.84
CA LYS A 65 32.01 4.72 20.61
C LYS A 65 33.18 4.57 19.62
N LYS A 66 34.39 5.05 19.95
CA LYS A 66 35.56 4.95 19.08
C LYS A 66 36.20 3.56 19.20
N TRP A 67 36.60 3.00 18.06
CA TRP A 67 37.31 1.72 18.00
C TRP A 67 38.61 1.76 18.80
N SER A 68 38.89 0.73 19.60
CA SER A 68 40.13 0.58 20.38
C SER A 68 40.55 -0.90 20.47
N PRO A 69 41.83 -1.20 20.74
CA PRO A 69 42.30 -2.58 20.91
C PRO A 69 41.60 -3.33 22.05
N GLN A 70 41.25 -2.63 23.13
CA GLN A 70 40.50 -3.21 24.25
C GLN A 70 39.07 -3.58 23.84
N LEU A 71 38.35 -2.66 23.18
CA LEU A 71 37.02 -2.93 22.65
C LEU A 71 37.04 -4.11 21.67
N GLN A 72 38.05 -4.17 20.81
CA GLN A 72 38.22 -5.27 19.87
C GLN A 72 38.36 -6.63 20.59
N ALA A 73 39.21 -6.71 21.61
CA ALA A 73 39.39 -7.93 22.40
C ALA A 73 38.09 -8.34 23.10
N ASP A 74 37.39 -7.37 23.69
CA ASP A 74 36.11 -7.58 24.37
C ASP A 74 35.01 -8.08 23.40
N LEU A 75 34.88 -7.46 22.23
CA LEU A 75 33.91 -7.85 21.22
C LEU A 75 34.20 -9.24 20.66
N LEU A 76 35.46 -9.55 20.37
CA LEU A 76 35.85 -10.90 19.93
C LEU A 76 35.49 -11.93 20.98
N HIS A 77 35.83 -11.68 22.24
CA HIS A 77 35.54 -12.61 23.33
C HIS A 77 34.05 -12.88 23.48
N LYS A 78 33.21 -11.83 23.38
CA LYS A 78 31.75 -11.94 23.54
C LYS A 78 31.03 -12.54 22.33
N ILE A 79 31.45 -12.21 21.10
CA ILE A 79 30.69 -12.57 19.88
C ILE A 79 31.15 -13.91 19.31
N THR A 80 32.45 -14.23 19.40
CA THR A 80 33.05 -15.41 18.73
C THR A 80 32.40 -16.74 19.14
N PRO A 81 32.11 -17.04 20.43
CA PRO A 81 31.57 -18.35 20.80
C PRO A 81 30.24 -18.67 20.08
N GLU A 82 29.28 -17.77 20.15
CA GLU A 82 27.97 -17.93 19.51
C GLU A 82 28.06 -17.79 17.98
N PHE A 83 28.98 -16.95 17.48
CA PHE A 83 29.25 -16.86 16.04
C PHE A 83 29.74 -18.20 15.48
N GLN A 84 30.69 -18.85 16.14
CA GLN A 84 31.27 -20.12 15.68
C GLN A 84 30.27 -21.27 15.75
N GLU A 85 29.38 -21.26 16.75
CA GLU A 85 28.28 -22.21 16.85
C GLU A 85 27.31 -22.08 15.67
N ARG A 86 26.93 -20.84 15.33
CA ARG A 86 25.96 -20.57 14.27
C ARG A 86 26.55 -20.67 12.87
N PHE A 87 27.80 -20.31 12.69
CA PHE A 87 28.49 -20.22 11.39
C PHE A 87 29.80 -21.02 11.42
N PRO A 88 29.75 -22.36 11.60
CA PRO A 88 30.91 -23.19 11.91
C PRO A 88 31.97 -23.24 10.80
N LYS A 89 31.64 -22.80 9.57
CA LYS A 89 32.56 -22.76 8.43
C LYS A 89 33.45 -21.51 8.40
N TYR A 90 33.06 -20.46 9.12
CA TYR A 90 33.73 -19.16 9.04
C TYR A 90 34.51 -18.87 10.32
N ARG A 91 35.57 -18.08 10.19
CA ARG A 91 36.30 -17.47 11.31
C ARG A 91 35.98 -15.99 11.38
N LEU A 92 35.53 -15.52 12.55
CA LEU A 92 35.29 -14.11 12.79
C LEU A 92 36.60 -13.33 12.85
N GLY A 93 36.86 -12.53 11.81
CA GLY A 93 38.02 -11.65 11.72
C GLY A 93 37.83 -10.31 12.43
N ILE A 94 38.93 -9.73 12.92
CA ILE A 94 38.97 -8.37 13.50
C ILE A 94 38.50 -7.34 12.46
N SER A 95 38.94 -7.48 11.22
CA SER A 95 38.60 -6.62 10.09
C SER A 95 37.08 -6.55 9.87
N ALA A 96 36.40 -7.70 9.88
CA ALA A 96 34.95 -7.78 9.76
C ALA A 96 34.24 -7.08 10.92
N LEU A 97 34.62 -7.39 12.16
CA LEU A 97 34.05 -6.74 13.35
C LEU A 97 34.21 -5.22 13.33
N LYS A 98 35.39 -4.74 12.93
CA LYS A 98 35.67 -3.30 12.82
C LYS A 98 34.78 -2.64 11.76
N LYS A 99 34.71 -3.22 10.55
CA LYS A 99 33.85 -2.72 9.47
C LYS A 99 32.38 -2.69 9.89
N THR A 100 31.89 -3.74 10.55
CA THR A 100 30.51 -3.78 11.06
C THR A 100 30.29 -2.73 12.15
N TRP A 101 31.23 -2.55 13.09
CA TRP A 101 31.16 -1.50 14.11
C TRP A 101 31.07 -0.10 13.52
N GLU A 102 31.97 0.24 12.61
CA GLU A 102 31.99 1.54 11.94
C GLU A 102 30.69 1.79 11.16
N LYS A 103 30.17 0.77 10.47
CA LYS A 103 28.90 0.85 9.73
C LYS A 103 27.71 1.08 10.67
N VAL A 104 27.59 0.30 11.75
CA VAL A 104 26.52 0.47 12.75
C VAL A 104 26.62 1.84 13.42
N GLN A 105 27.83 2.29 13.75
CA GLN A 105 28.06 3.61 14.33
C GLN A 105 27.65 4.73 13.39
N PHE A 106 28.03 4.65 12.11
CA PHE A 106 27.67 5.63 11.10
C PHE A 106 26.15 5.79 10.97
N PHE A 107 25.43 4.70 10.72
CA PHE A 107 23.97 4.76 10.61
C PHE A 107 23.30 5.19 11.92
N SER A 108 23.77 4.70 13.06
CA SER A 108 23.22 5.09 14.37
C SER A 108 23.41 6.58 14.65
N ALA A 109 24.54 7.18 14.25
CA ALA A 109 24.78 8.61 14.41
C ALA A 109 23.80 9.43 13.54
N GLN A 110 23.66 9.07 12.26
CA GLN A 110 22.71 9.74 11.35
C GLN A 110 21.26 9.67 11.85
N ILE A 111 20.87 8.54 12.45
CA ILE A 111 19.53 8.35 12.99
C ILE A 111 19.31 9.13 14.29
N GLN A 112 20.33 9.20 15.16
CA GLN A 112 20.23 9.90 16.46
C GLN A 112 20.03 11.41 16.31
N GLU A 113 20.48 12.00 15.21
CA GLU A 113 20.25 13.41 14.89
C GLU A 113 18.79 13.71 14.53
N GLN A 114 18.00 12.68 14.21
CA GLN A 114 16.63 12.82 13.73
C GLN A 114 15.62 12.39 14.81
N LYS A 115 14.87 13.36 15.33
CA LYS A 115 13.75 13.09 16.26
C LYS A 115 12.73 12.18 15.56
N GLU A 116 12.21 11.19 16.27
CA GLU A 116 11.23 10.19 15.78
C GLU A 116 11.78 9.11 14.83
N ALA A 117 13.07 9.15 14.47
CA ALA A 117 13.66 8.14 13.58
C ALA A 117 13.73 6.73 14.22
N LEU A 118 13.63 6.65 15.54
CA LEU A 118 13.51 5.40 16.29
C LEU A 118 12.14 5.30 16.97
N THR A 119 11.61 4.08 16.99
CA THR A 119 10.43 3.69 17.78
C THR A 119 10.78 3.53 19.27
N GLN A 120 9.77 3.33 20.12
CA GLN A 120 9.97 3.14 21.57
C GLN A 120 10.80 1.89 21.90
N ASP A 121 10.76 0.85 21.06
CA ASP A 121 11.59 -0.35 21.17
C ASP A 121 13.01 -0.18 20.56
N GLY A 122 13.34 1.02 20.07
CA GLY A 122 14.66 1.35 19.52
C GLY A 122 14.96 0.72 18.15
N LYS A 123 13.89 0.41 17.39
CA LYS A 123 13.96 0.03 15.98
C LYS A 123 13.79 1.25 15.09
N LEU A 124 14.11 1.12 13.80
CA LEU A 124 13.87 2.19 12.84
C LEU A 124 12.37 2.42 12.65
N ASN A 125 11.98 3.70 12.71
CA ASN A 125 10.65 4.13 12.34
C ASN A 125 10.55 4.26 10.81
N ILE A 126 10.24 3.14 10.14
CA ILE A 126 10.13 3.08 8.67
C ILE A 126 9.19 4.15 8.10
N PRO A 127 7.98 4.38 8.66
CA PRO A 127 7.10 5.47 8.24
C PRO A 127 7.76 6.85 8.24
N PHE A 128 8.50 7.19 9.30
CA PHE A 128 9.24 8.45 9.38
C PHE A 128 10.33 8.53 8.30
N PHE A 129 11.09 7.44 8.14
CA PHE A 129 12.20 7.40 7.19
C PHE A 129 11.73 7.53 5.73
N ILE A 130 10.59 6.94 5.37
CA ILE A 130 9.94 7.15 4.06
C ILE A 130 9.59 8.63 3.87
N LYS A 131 8.94 9.26 4.86
CA LYS A 131 8.53 10.68 4.79
C LYS A 131 9.73 11.60 4.57
N GLU A 132 10.78 11.45 5.35
CA GLU A 132 11.97 12.33 5.24
C GLU A 132 12.66 12.18 3.88
N ASN A 133 12.78 10.96 3.36
CA ASN A 133 13.35 10.73 2.02
C ASN A 133 12.44 11.28 0.91
N LEU A 134 11.11 11.25 1.07
CA LEU A 134 10.20 11.86 0.09
C LEU A 134 10.22 13.40 0.13
N LYS A 135 10.50 14.02 1.29
CA LYS A 135 10.70 15.49 1.37
C LYS A 135 11.85 15.93 0.48
N THR A 136 12.98 15.20 0.52
CA THR A 136 14.15 15.53 -0.29
C THR A 136 13.92 15.20 -1.77
N ALA A 137 13.21 14.11 -2.07
CA ALA A 137 12.85 13.70 -3.42
C ALA A 137 12.14 14.79 -4.22
N THR A 138 11.17 15.50 -3.61
CA THR A 138 10.46 16.60 -4.28
C THR A 138 11.37 17.75 -4.71
N ARG A 139 12.53 17.92 -4.07
CA ARG A 139 13.53 18.94 -4.46
C ARG A 139 14.44 18.44 -5.59
N LEU A 140 14.77 17.15 -5.58
CA LEU A 140 15.73 16.52 -6.49
C LEU A 140 15.14 16.17 -7.87
N GLN A 141 13.83 16.02 -7.99
CA GLN A 141 13.22 15.65 -9.28
C GLN A 141 13.38 16.72 -10.35
N ASN A 142 13.58 17.98 -9.99
CA ASN A 142 13.90 19.03 -10.95
C ASN A 142 15.27 18.83 -11.63
N THR A 143 16.11 17.92 -11.11
CA THR A 143 17.47 17.68 -11.61
C THR A 143 17.74 16.25 -12.06
N CYS A 144 16.80 15.32 -11.87
CA CYS A 144 17.03 13.90 -12.11
C CYS A 144 16.26 13.39 -13.34
N HIS A 145 16.98 12.90 -14.35
CA HIS A 145 16.41 12.28 -15.56
C HIS A 145 15.96 10.82 -15.37
N LEU A 146 16.03 10.28 -14.15
CA LEU A 146 15.67 8.90 -13.88
C LEU A 146 14.14 8.73 -13.83
N HIS A 147 13.68 7.59 -14.34
CA HIS A 147 12.29 7.17 -14.18
C HIS A 147 11.90 7.10 -12.69
N PRO A 148 10.69 7.54 -12.28
CA PRO A 148 10.28 7.56 -10.87
C PRO A 148 10.41 6.21 -10.16
N CYS A 149 10.17 5.09 -10.87
CA CYS A 149 10.34 3.75 -10.30
C CYS A 149 11.81 3.44 -9.96
N HIS A 150 12.76 3.84 -10.80
CA HIS A 150 14.19 3.64 -10.51
C HIS A 150 14.62 4.48 -9.30
N TYR A 151 14.12 5.71 -9.19
CA TYR A 151 14.40 6.53 -8.03
C TYR A 151 13.83 5.90 -6.74
N ALA A 152 12.58 5.41 -6.77
CA ALA A 152 11.98 4.72 -5.65
C ALA A 152 12.80 3.47 -5.25
N GLN A 153 13.30 2.71 -6.22
CA GLN A 153 14.15 1.54 -5.97
C GLN A 153 15.48 1.94 -5.33
N GLN A 154 16.14 3.00 -5.81
CA GLN A 154 17.38 3.50 -5.22
C GLN A 154 17.18 3.95 -3.76
N LEU A 155 16.08 4.63 -3.47
CA LEU A 155 15.71 4.96 -2.09
C LEU A 155 15.47 3.70 -1.27
N ALA A 156 14.71 2.75 -1.79
CA ALA A 156 14.41 1.50 -1.11
C ALA A 156 15.68 0.71 -0.79
N VAL A 157 16.66 0.64 -1.69
CA VAL A 157 17.97 -0.03 -1.47
C VAL A 157 18.74 0.62 -0.33
N LYS A 158 18.87 1.95 -0.34
CA LYS A 158 19.57 2.69 0.74
C LYS A 158 18.88 2.51 2.08
N MET A 159 17.54 2.60 2.08
CA MET A 159 16.73 2.36 3.26
C MET A 159 16.88 0.92 3.74
N SER A 160 16.90 -0.07 2.84
CA SER A 160 16.99 -1.47 3.22
C SER A 160 18.32 -1.84 3.84
N GLU A 161 19.41 -1.23 3.37
CA GLU A 161 20.71 -1.39 3.98
C GLU A 161 20.74 -0.79 5.38
N CYS A 162 20.17 0.40 5.58
CA CYS A 162 20.03 1.02 6.90
C CYS A 162 19.23 0.12 7.86
N ILE A 163 18.11 -0.45 7.39
CA ILE A 163 17.28 -1.39 8.16
C ILE A 163 18.06 -2.66 8.52
N ALA A 164 18.79 -3.24 7.56
CA ALA A 164 19.61 -4.41 7.78
C ALA A 164 20.70 -4.16 8.84
N VAL A 165 21.38 -3.01 8.77
CA VAL A 165 22.45 -2.67 9.71
C VAL A 165 21.92 -2.31 11.09
N VAL A 166 20.84 -1.54 11.15
CA VAL A 166 20.34 -0.99 12.42
C VAL A 166 19.41 -1.99 13.08
N ASP A 167 18.45 -2.57 12.37
CA ASP A 167 17.50 -3.49 13.00
C ASP A 167 17.93 -4.94 12.88
N GLY A 168 18.91 -5.25 12.03
CA GLY A 168 19.38 -6.62 11.87
C GLY A 168 18.38 -7.50 11.14
N ILE A 169 17.49 -6.91 10.34
CA ILE A 169 16.45 -7.63 9.61
C ILE A 169 16.60 -7.39 8.12
N ARG A 170 16.32 -8.40 7.29
CA ARG A 170 16.22 -8.23 5.84
C ARG A 170 14.83 -7.69 5.49
N PRO A 171 14.71 -6.42 5.07
CA PRO A 171 13.41 -5.91 4.66
C PRO A 171 13.03 -6.47 3.28
N LYS A 172 11.73 -6.53 3.02
CA LYS A 172 11.20 -6.87 1.69
C LYS A 172 11.39 -5.67 0.76
N LEU A 173 12.53 -5.65 0.05
CA LEU A 173 12.92 -4.54 -0.83
C LEU A 173 11.84 -4.17 -1.85
N ASP A 174 11.16 -5.17 -2.41
CA ASP A 174 10.08 -4.97 -3.37
C ASP A 174 8.90 -4.20 -2.77
N GLN A 175 8.44 -4.61 -1.58
CA GLN A 175 7.36 -3.93 -0.85
C GLN A 175 7.73 -2.49 -0.49
N LEU A 176 8.98 -2.27 -0.07
CA LEU A 176 9.48 -0.93 0.24
C LEU A 176 9.53 -0.05 -1.02
N THR A 177 10.02 -0.59 -2.13
CA THR A 177 10.04 0.09 -3.44
C THR A 177 8.64 0.47 -3.87
N ARG A 178 7.69 -0.47 -3.83
CA ARG A 178 6.29 -0.24 -4.19
C ARG A 178 5.65 0.85 -3.32
N THR A 179 5.90 0.82 -2.02
CA THR A 179 5.38 1.81 -1.07
C THR A 179 5.91 3.21 -1.40
N ILE A 180 7.23 3.36 -1.52
CA ILE A 180 7.88 4.64 -1.85
C ILE A 180 7.37 5.15 -3.19
N TRP A 181 7.35 4.31 -4.22
CA TRP A 181 6.88 4.68 -5.55
C TRP A 181 5.41 5.14 -5.55
N SER A 182 4.54 4.39 -4.85
CA SER A 182 3.11 4.69 -4.78
C SER A 182 2.80 6.04 -4.12
N LEU A 183 3.64 6.50 -3.19
CA LEU A 183 3.53 7.80 -2.54
C LEU A 183 4.19 8.88 -3.40
N GLN A 184 5.39 8.60 -3.90
CA GLN A 184 6.18 9.51 -4.71
C GLN A 184 5.39 10.02 -5.92
N ARG A 185 4.69 9.15 -6.65
CA ARG A 185 3.94 9.53 -7.87
C ARG A 185 2.89 10.62 -7.62
N HIS A 186 2.36 10.74 -6.40
CA HIS A 186 1.38 11.78 -6.06
C HIS A 186 2.01 13.14 -5.78
N LEU A 187 3.33 13.18 -5.53
CA LEU A 187 4.10 14.38 -5.25
C LEU A 187 4.70 15.04 -6.50
N ILE A 188 4.83 14.29 -7.58
CA ILE A 188 5.46 14.75 -8.83
C ILE A 188 4.41 15.43 -9.73
N PRO A 189 4.58 16.72 -10.06
CA PRO A 189 3.86 17.34 -11.16
C PRO A 189 4.45 16.86 -12.50
N LYS A 190 3.61 16.65 -13.53
CA LYS A 190 4.01 16.37 -14.93
C LYS A 190 4.63 15.00 -15.25
N LEU A 191 3.88 13.90 -15.18
CA LEU A 191 4.11 12.86 -16.19
C LEU A 191 2.77 12.27 -16.63
N SER A 192 2.66 11.92 -17.92
CA SER A 192 1.49 11.20 -18.42
C SER A 192 1.32 9.91 -17.61
N PRO A 193 0.09 9.41 -17.41
CA PRO A 193 -0.12 8.14 -16.70
C PRO A 193 0.74 6.99 -17.24
N GLU A 194 1.12 7.04 -18.52
CA GLU A 194 2.00 6.07 -19.17
C GLU A 194 3.45 6.12 -18.66
N HIS A 195 3.97 7.31 -18.35
CA HIS A 195 5.30 7.51 -17.75
C HIS A 195 5.36 7.11 -16.27
N PHE A 196 4.20 6.81 -15.67
CA PHE A 196 4.13 6.25 -14.33
C PHE A 196 3.78 4.77 -14.33
N LYS A 197 3.62 4.12 -15.49
CA LYS A 197 3.37 2.67 -15.52
C LYS A 197 4.47 1.95 -14.76
N SER A 198 4.08 1.42 -13.63
CA SER A 198 4.96 0.65 -12.78
C SER A 198 4.83 -0.83 -13.11
N PRO A 199 5.91 -1.62 -12.94
CA PRO A 199 5.76 -3.08 -12.88
C PRO A 199 4.79 -3.51 -11.76
N TYR A 200 4.43 -2.61 -10.83
CA TYR A 200 3.50 -2.83 -9.74
C TYR A 200 2.04 -2.39 -10.03
N ASP A 201 1.78 -1.81 -11.21
CA ASP A 201 0.44 -1.35 -11.65
C ASP A 201 -0.35 -2.44 -12.39
N GLU A 202 0.03 -3.72 -12.28
CA GLU A 202 -0.82 -4.81 -12.76
C GLU A 202 -2.17 -4.74 -12.05
N ASN A 203 -3.14 -4.14 -12.75
CA ASN A 203 -4.51 -3.93 -12.27
C ASN A 203 -5.25 -5.27 -12.35
N GLU A 204 -4.93 -6.15 -11.41
CA GLU A 204 -5.65 -7.39 -11.24
C GLU A 204 -7.11 -7.10 -10.86
N LYS A 205 -7.98 -8.09 -11.07
CA LYS A 205 -9.40 -7.97 -10.76
C LYS A 205 -9.64 -7.61 -9.29
N VAL A 206 -8.79 -8.09 -8.37
CA VAL A 206 -8.87 -7.80 -6.93
C VAL A 206 -8.57 -6.33 -6.62
N ASP A 207 -7.63 -5.71 -7.34
CA ASP A 207 -7.23 -4.32 -7.09
C ASP A 207 -8.40 -3.38 -7.38
N LYS A 208 -9.20 -3.67 -8.41
CA LYS A 208 -10.45 -2.94 -8.69
C LYS A 208 -11.46 -3.02 -7.55
N LEU A 209 -11.57 -4.17 -6.87
CA LEU A 209 -12.46 -4.34 -5.71
C LEU A 209 -11.94 -3.55 -4.51
N ILE A 210 -10.64 -3.61 -4.24
CA ILE A 210 -9.98 -2.86 -3.17
C ILE A 210 -10.20 -1.36 -3.38
N VAL A 211 -9.91 -0.85 -4.57
CA VAL A 211 -10.10 0.56 -4.88
C VAL A 211 -11.57 0.96 -4.75
N LYS A 212 -12.51 0.17 -5.29
CA LYS A 212 -13.94 0.44 -5.13
C LYS A 212 -14.32 0.56 -3.65
N ALA A 213 -13.88 -0.38 -2.81
CA ALA A 213 -14.13 -0.35 -1.37
C ALA A 213 -13.53 0.90 -0.71
N ILE A 214 -12.29 1.28 -1.06
CA ILE A 214 -11.65 2.51 -0.55
C ILE A 214 -12.48 3.74 -0.87
N LEU A 215 -12.95 3.88 -2.11
CA LEU A 215 -13.75 5.05 -2.53
C LEU A 215 -15.10 5.10 -1.80
N GLU A 216 -15.80 3.97 -1.68
CA GLU A 216 -17.07 3.88 -0.94
C GLU A 216 -16.90 4.22 0.54
N ILE A 217 -15.85 3.71 1.18
CA ILE A 217 -15.60 3.95 2.61
C ILE A 217 -15.21 5.41 2.83
N THR A 218 -14.31 5.96 2.03
CA THR A 218 -13.86 7.36 2.17
C THR A 218 -14.92 8.38 1.78
N ALA A 219 -15.87 8.03 0.91
CA ALA A 219 -17.04 8.85 0.64
C ALA A 219 -17.99 8.90 1.85
N LYS A 220 -18.20 7.77 2.54
CA LYS A 220 -19.04 7.69 3.75
C LYS A 220 -18.37 8.27 4.99
N GLN A 221 -17.05 8.18 5.09
CA GLN A 221 -16.26 8.61 6.24
C GLN A 221 -15.02 9.39 5.78
N PRO A 222 -15.16 10.69 5.43
CA PRO A 222 -14.07 11.49 4.86
C PRO A 222 -12.85 11.63 5.78
N GLU A 223 -13.03 11.48 7.09
CA GLU A 223 -11.96 11.63 8.09
C GLU A 223 -11.37 10.29 8.57
N ILE A 224 -11.70 9.17 7.94
CA ILE A 224 -11.22 7.84 8.34
C ILE A 224 -9.69 7.76 8.34
N SER A 225 -9.09 7.19 9.39
CA SER A 225 -7.63 6.98 9.41
C SER A 225 -7.19 5.87 8.46
N GLN A 226 -5.91 5.86 8.09
CA GLN A 226 -5.37 4.83 7.19
C GLN A 226 -5.51 3.40 7.75
N ALA A 227 -5.36 3.23 9.07
CA ALA A 227 -5.52 1.95 9.74
C ALA A 227 -6.99 1.48 9.73
N GLU A 228 -7.91 2.36 10.11
CA GLU A 228 -9.36 2.09 10.06
C GLU A 228 -9.82 1.78 8.63
N LEU A 229 -9.32 2.54 7.64
CA LEU A 229 -9.63 2.30 6.22
C LEU A 229 -9.19 0.90 5.80
N SER A 230 -7.97 0.48 6.15
CA SER A 230 -7.47 -0.86 5.85
C SER A 230 -8.34 -1.95 6.48
N PHE A 231 -8.72 -1.79 7.75
CA PHE A 231 -9.62 -2.70 8.45
C PHE A 231 -10.99 -2.79 7.76
N HIS A 232 -11.59 -1.64 7.41
CA HIS A 232 -12.91 -1.62 6.77
C HIS A 232 -12.89 -2.22 5.36
N VAL A 233 -11.83 -2.00 4.60
CA VAL A 233 -11.64 -2.63 3.28
C VAL A 233 -11.51 -4.15 3.44
N GLN A 234 -10.68 -4.64 4.36
CA GLN A 234 -10.53 -6.07 4.63
C GLN A 234 -11.85 -6.71 5.02
N LYS A 235 -12.57 -6.10 5.96
CA LYS A 235 -13.91 -6.56 6.38
C LYS A 235 -14.88 -6.64 5.21
N ARG A 236 -14.83 -5.68 4.28
CA ARG A 236 -15.69 -5.65 3.09
C ARG A 236 -15.35 -6.81 2.14
N LEU A 237 -14.08 -7.10 1.89
CA LEU A 237 -13.69 -8.21 1.02
C LEU A 237 -14.02 -9.58 1.63
N ILE A 238 -13.77 -9.77 2.93
CA ILE A 238 -14.16 -10.99 3.66
C ILE A 238 -15.67 -11.19 3.58
N GLN A 239 -16.45 -10.11 3.72
CA GLN A 239 -17.89 -10.17 3.58
C GLN A 239 -18.32 -10.62 2.17
N LEU A 240 -17.66 -10.13 1.12
CA LEU A 240 -17.91 -10.56 -0.26
C LEU A 240 -17.60 -12.05 -0.44
N GLN A 241 -16.44 -12.52 0.04
CA GLN A 241 -16.08 -13.95 0.01
C GLN A 241 -17.09 -14.82 0.77
N HIS A 242 -17.54 -14.37 1.94
CA HIS A 242 -18.50 -15.12 2.73
C HIS A 242 -19.85 -15.23 2.01
N ILE A 243 -20.35 -14.15 1.40
CA ILE A 243 -21.61 -14.17 0.64
C ILE A 243 -21.52 -15.19 -0.49
N THR A 244 -20.43 -15.19 -1.24
CA THR A 244 -20.28 -16.01 -2.44
C THR A 244 -20.03 -17.48 -2.09
N ALA A 245 -19.41 -17.76 -0.94
CA ALA A 245 -19.27 -19.12 -0.41
C ALA A 245 -20.58 -19.67 0.20
N THR A 246 -21.45 -18.80 0.75
CA THR A 246 -22.65 -19.22 1.48
C THR A 246 -23.85 -19.47 0.55
N TYR A 247 -24.01 -18.66 -0.49
CA TYR A 247 -25.24 -18.64 -1.30
C TYR A 247 -24.97 -19.15 -2.71
N SER A 248 -25.85 -20.04 -3.20
CA SER A 248 -25.80 -20.49 -4.59
C SER A 248 -26.17 -19.38 -5.57
N PRO A 249 -25.75 -19.45 -6.84
CA PRO A 249 -26.13 -18.49 -7.88
C PRO A 249 -27.62 -18.17 -7.92
N ASN A 250 -28.47 -19.21 -7.85
CA ASN A 250 -29.92 -19.06 -7.88
C ASN A 250 -30.48 -18.40 -6.62
N GLN A 251 -29.85 -18.60 -5.45
CA GLN A 251 -30.25 -17.92 -4.22
C GLN A 251 -29.87 -16.43 -4.29
N MET A 252 -28.66 -16.11 -4.73
CA MET A 252 -28.20 -14.73 -4.89
C MET A 252 -29.10 -13.95 -5.86
N LYS A 253 -29.43 -14.51 -7.03
CA LYS A 253 -30.35 -13.89 -7.99
C LYS A 253 -31.71 -13.57 -7.36
N LYS A 254 -32.31 -14.54 -6.66
CA LYS A 254 -33.61 -14.34 -5.96
C LYS A 254 -33.53 -13.24 -4.89
N MET A 255 -32.44 -13.19 -4.12
CA MET A 255 -32.21 -12.16 -3.10
C MET A 255 -32.06 -10.78 -3.73
N LEU A 256 -31.29 -10.66 -4.82
CA LEU A 256 -31.13 -9.41 -5.56
C LEU A 256 -32.46 -8.93 -6.15
N SER A 257 -33.25 -9.82 -6.77
CA SER A 257 -34.57 -9.45 -7.30
C SER A 257 -35.52 -8.97 -6.20
N ALA A 258 -35.54 -9.65 -5.04
CA ALA A 258 -36.38 -9.26 -3.92
C ALA A 258 -35.96 -7.90 -3.34
N LEU A 259 -34.66 -7.66 -3.17
CA LEU A 259 -34.11 -6.38 -2.70
C LEU A 259 -34.39 -5.25 -3.68
N TYR A 260 -34.25 -5.49 -4.99
CA TYR A 260 -34.55 -4.46 -5.99
C TYR A 260 -36.05 -4.12 -6.00
N ALA A 261 -36.92 -5.13 -5.93
CA ALA A 261 -38.37 -4.91 -5.86
C ALA A 261 -38.80 -4.10 -4.62
N ASP A 262 -38.17 -4.34 -3.47
CA ASP A 262 -38.33 -3.53 -2.26
C ASP A 262 -38.01 -2.05 -2.50
N GLN A 263 -36.88 -1.77 -3.13
CA GLN A 263 -36.43 -0.40 -3.39
C GLN A 263 -37.29 0.34 -4.42
N CYS A 264 -37.95 -0.39 -5.32
CA CYS A 264 -38.87 0.20 -6.29
C CYS A 264 -40.34 0.15 -5.83
N HIS A 265 -40.64 -0.24 -4.59
CA HIS A 265 -42.01 -0.38 -4.06
C HIS A 265 -42.90 -1.36 -4.87
N TYR A 266 -42.32 -2.41 -5.44
CA TYR A 266 -43.02 -3.44 -6.23
C TYR A 266 -43.03 -4.82 -5.52
N LEU A 267 -43.08 -4.84 -4.19
CA LEU A 267 -43.01 -6.10 -3.43
C LEU A 267 -44.27 -6.95 -3.58
N ASN A 268 -44.04 -8.26 -3.64
CA ASN A 268 -45.09 -9.27 -3.45
C ASN A 268 -44.76 -10.15 -2.23
N GLN A 269 -45.77 -10.88 -1.74
CA GLN A 269 -45.69 -11.69 -0.52
C GLN A 269 -44.55 -12.72 -0.52
N ARG A 270 -44.13 -13.20 -1.71
CA ARG A 270 -43.01 -14.15 -1.85
C ARG A 270 -41.65 -13.47 -1.67
N MET A 271 -41.52 -12.23 -2.14
CA MET A 271 -40.32 -11.41 -1.99
C MET A 271 -40.13 -10.96 -0.54
N GLU A 272 -41.20 -10.58 0.16
CA GLU A 272 -41.16 -10.22 1.60
C GLU A 272 -40.56 -11.34 2.45
N ARG A 273 -41.06 -12.58 2.30
CA ARG A 273 -40.51 -13.75 3.00
C ARG A 273 -39.04 -14.03 2.65
N THR A 274 -38.62 -13.64 1.44
CA THR A 274 -37.22 -13.79 1.03
C THR A 274 -36.36 -12.75 1.77
N LEU A 275 -36.81 -11.49 1.86
CA LEU A 275 -36.11 -10.40 2.55
C LEU A 275 -35.92 -10.67 4.04
N GLU A 276 -36.95 -11.19 4.72
CA GLU A 276 -36.90 -11.54 6.15
C GLU A 276 -35.79 -12.56 6.49
N ARG A 277 -35.39 -13.36 5.50
CA ARG A 277 -34.38 -14.41 5.67
C ARG A 277 -32.96 -13.95 5.34
N ILE A 278 -32.78 -12.76 4.78
CA ILE A 278 -31.46 -12.26 4.40
C ILE A 278 -30.79 -11.64 5.65
N PRO A 279 -29.62 -12.13 6.07
CA PRO A 279 -28.87 -11.47 7.14
C PRO A 279 -28.59 -10.00 6.77
N TYR A 280 -28.79 -9.09 7.72
CA TYR A 280 -28.63 -7.65 7.48
C TYR A 280 -27.31 -7.27 6.77
N PRO A 281 -26.13 -7.80 7.16
CA PRO A 281 -24.89 -7.48 6.46
C PRO A 281 -24.96 -7.87 4.98
N THR A 282 -25.49 -9.05 4.66
CA THR A 282 -25.66 -9.54 3.29
C THR A 282 -26.62 -8.64 2.52
N ALA A 283 -27.80 -8.33 3.08
CA ALA A 283 -28.79 -7.45 2.45
C ALA A 283 -28.17 -6.09 2.11
N LYS A 284 -27.43 -5.49 3.05
CA LYS A 284 -26.74 -4.22 2.85
C LYS A 284 -25.73 -4.30 1.70
N CYS A 285 -24.91 -5.33 1.65
CA CYS A 285 -23.91 -5.50 0.61
C CYS A 285 -24.54 -5.68 -0.78
N LEU A 286 -25.56 -6.53 -0.89
CA LEU A 286 -26.32 -6.73 -2.13
C LEU A 286 -27.01 -5.44 -2.58
N LYS A 287 -27.63 -4.70 -1.65
CA LYS A 287 -28.29 -3.41 -1.93
C LYS A 287 -27.31 -2.37 -2.47
N GLU A 288 -26.14 -2.22 -1.86
CA GLU A 288 -25.11 -1.28 -2.32
C GLU A 288 -24.65 -1.61 -3.76
N GLN A 289 -24.57 -2.89 -4.11
CA GLN A 289 -24.21 -3.32 -5.47
C GLN A 289 -25.34 -3.07 -6.49
N LEU A 290 -26.60 -3.31 -6.11
CA LEU A 290 -27.76 -2.96 -6.94
C LEU A 290 -27.84 -1.45 -7.18
N ALA A 291 -27.64 -0.65 -6.13
CA ALA A 291 -27.64 0.79 -6.22
C ALA A 291 -26.57 1.29 -7.19
N ALA A 292 -25.34 0.77 -7.10
CA ALA A 292 -24.25 1.15 -8.00
C ALA A 292 -24.65 1.02 -9.48
N ILE A 293 -25.28 -0.11 -9.85
CA ILE A 293 -25.66 -0.40 -11.23
C ILE A 293 -26.87 0.42 -11.67
N ALA A 294 -27.88 0.51 -10.81
CA ALA A 294 -29.09 1.28 -11.08
C ALA A 294 -28.81 2.78 -11.23
N LEU A 295 -27.86 3.32 -10.46
CA LEU A 295 -27.48 4.73 -10.50
C LEU A 295 -26.57 5.04 -11.70
N ASP A 296 -25.68 4.12 -12.08
CA ASP A 296 -24.86 4.29 -13.28
C ASP A 296 -25.70 4.22 -14.57
N ASN A 297 -26.74 3.36 -14.57
CA ASN A 297 -27.57 3.05 -15.73
C ASN A 297 -29.08 3.06 -15.37
N PRO A 298 -29.66 4.22 -15.07
CA PRO A 298 -31.03 4.34 -14.56
C PRO A 298 -32.13 3.97 -15.56
N TYR A 299 -31.76 3.79 -16.83
CA TYR A 299 -32.65 3.35 -17.91
C TYR A 299 -32.82 1.83 -17.97
N LEU A 300 -32.00 1.06 -17.26
CA LEU A 300 -32.09 -0.39 -17.26
C LEU A 300 -33.38 -0.87 -16.58
N GLY A 301 -33.92 -1.98 -17.10
CA GLY A 301 -35.03 -2.69 -16.46
C GLY A 301 -34.58 -3.44 -15.21
N PRO A 302 -35.52 -3.78 -14.30
CA PRO A 302 -35.22 -4.50 -13.05
C PRO A 302 -34.43 -5.80 -13.23
N GLU A 303 -34.77 -6.56 -14.27
CA GLU A 303 -34.10 -7.82 -14.61
C GLU A 303 -32.63 -7.59 -14.99
N GLN A 304 -32.36 -6.63 -15.87
CA GLN A 304 -30.99 -6.30 -16.28
C GLN A 304 -30.15 -5.78 -15.11
N VAL A 305 -30.71 -4.92 -14.25
CA VAL A 305 -30.00 -4.45 -13.05
C VAL A 305 -29.63 -5.62 -12.13
N THR A 306 -30.55 -6.58 -11.96
CA THR A 306 -30.30 -7.76 -11.13
C THR A 306 -29.24 -8.67 -11.74
N GLU A 307 -29.30 -8.93 -13.05
CA GLU A 307 -28.32 -9.75 -13.77
C GLU A 307 -26.93 -9.11 -13.76
N ASP A 308 -26.83 -7.79 -14.01
CA ASP A 308 -25.55 -7.08 -13.95
C ASP A 308 -24.99 -7.07 -12.52
N ALA A 309 -25.84 -6.96 -11.50
CA ALA A 309 -25.43 -7.02 -10.09
C ALA A 309 -24.89 -8.41 -9.75
N PHE A 310 -25.59 -9.45 -10.19
CA PHE A 310 -25.14 -10.82 -10.05
C PHE A 310 -23.80 -11.06 -10.75
N ALA A 311 -23.65 -10.62 -12.01
CA ALA A 311 -22.40 -10.73 -12.76
C ALA A 311 -21.23 -9.99 -12.09
N ALA A 312 -21.50 -8.86 -11.43
CA ALA A 312 -20.50 -8.15 -10.65
C ALA A 312 -20.04 -8.96 -9.42
N PHE A 313 -20.95 -9.65 -8.71
CA PHE A 313 -20.61 -10.56 -7.61
C PHE A 313 -19.82 -11.78 -8.09
N GLU A 314 -20.19 -12.36 -9.24
CA GLU A 314 -19.47 -13.49 -9.82
C GLU A 314 -18.02 -13.08 -10.19
N LYS A 315 -17.85 -11.92 -10.83
CA LYS A 315 -16.52 -11.35 -11.11
C LYS A 315 -15.72 -11.11 -9.83
N ALA A 316 -16.37 -10.63 -8.77
CA ALA A 316 -15.71 -10.42 -7.48
C ALA A 316 -15.28 -11.74 -6.83
N THR A 317 -16.11 -12.78 -6.94
CA THR A 317 -15.82 -14.13 -6.45
C THR A 317 -14.57 -14.69 -7.13
N ILE A 318 -14.56 -14.65 -8.47
CA ILE A 318 -13.43 -15.14 -9.27
C ILE A 318 -12.16 -14.38 -8.92
N ALA A 319 -12.26 -13.06 -8.72
CA ALA A 319 -11.10 -12.24 -8.35
C ALA A 319 -10.51 -12.57 -6.97
N LEU A 320 -11.30 -13.14 -6.06
CA LEU A 320 -10.93 -13.41 -4.68
C LEU A 320 -10.62 -14.90 -4.42
N ALA A 321 -10.92 -15.79 -5.37
CA ALA A 321 -10.77 -17.24 -5.20
C ALA A 321 -9.31 -17.72 -5.21
N ASP A 322 -8.46 -17.04 -5.99
CA ASP A 322 -7.08 -17.50 -6.26
C ASP A 322 -6.02 -16.88 -5.34
N LEU A 323 -6.42 -16.05 -4.37
CA LEU A 323 -5.49 -15.25 -3.56
C LEU A 323 -5.46 -15.71 -2.11
N GLU A 324 -4.24 -15.87 -1.58
CA GLU A 324 -4.02 -16.08 -0.15
C GLU A 324 -4.37 -14.81 0.65
N GLU A 325 -4.83 -14.98 1.89
CA GLU A 325 -5.22 -13.86 2.77
C GLU A 325 -4.08 -12.85 2.94
N VAL A 326 -2.84 -13.33 3.11
CA VAL A 326 -1.64 -12.50 3.25
C VAL A 326 -1.39 -11.63 2.01
N GLU A 327 -1.73 -12.14 0.82
CA GLU A 327 -1.62 -11.38 -0.42
C GLU A 327 -2.68 -10.27 -0.52
N ILE A 328 -3.92 -10.58 -0.13
CA ILE A 328 -5.01 -9.60 -0.07
C ILE A 328 -4.65 -8.48 0.91
N GLU A 329 -4.18 -8.82 2.12
CA GLU A 329 -3.75 -7.85 3.12
C GLU A 329 -2.64 -6.93 2.59
N ARG A 330 -1.63 -7.51 1.92
CA ARG A 330 -0.56 -6.74 1.29
C ARG A 330 -1.10 -5.78 0.23
N LYS A 331 -2.03 -6.21 -0.62
CA LYS A 331 -2.66 -5.37 -1.64
C LYS A 331 -3.48 -4.25 -1.00
N ILE A 332 -4.28 -4.55 0.03
CA ILE A 332 -5.03 -3.54 0.80
C ILE A 332 -4.07 -2.48 1.33
N GLN A 333 -2.99 -2.87 2.01
CA GLN A 333 -2.01 -1.93 2.54
C GLN A 333 -1.45 -1.00 1.44
N ASN A 334 -1.11 -1.54 0.27
CA ASN A 334 -0.55 -0.77 -0.84
C ASN A 334 -1.53 0.25 -1.44
N TRP A 335 -2.83 -0.06 -1.46
CA TRP A 335 -3.84 0.86 -1.98
C TRP A 335 -4.29 1.87 -0.93
N THR A 336 -4.45 1.47 0.35
CA THR A 336 -4.97 2.36 1.39
C THR A 336 -4.00 3.47 1.78
N ILE A 337 -2.69 3.28 1.63
CA ILE A 337 -1.70 4.36 1.83
C ILE A 337 -1.87 5.52 0.85
N GLN A 338 -2.60 5.32 -0.25
CA GLN A 338 -2.88 6.34 -1.27
C GLN A 338 -4.25 6.99 -1.08
N SER A 339 -5.15 6.39 -0.29
CA SER A 339 -6.48 6.95 0.03
C SER A 339 -7.26 7.32 -1.26
N ASP A 340 -7.86 8.50 -1.28
CA ASP A 340 -8.63 9.11 -2.38
C ASP A 340 -7.75 9.73 -3.47
N MET A 341 -6.43 9.86 -3.29
CA MET A 341 -5.51 10.27 -4.37
C MET A 341 -5.49 9.27 -5.54
N LEU A 342 -6.02 8.06 -5.32
CA LEU A 342 -6.25 7.06 -6.35
C LEU A 342 -7.16 7.53 -7.48
N LEU A 343 -8.05 8.51 -7.22
CA LEU A 343 -9.00 9.03 -8.20
C LEU A 343 -8.34 9.61 -9.46
N ARG A 344 -7.07 10.04 -9.37
CA ARG A 344 -6.33 10.49 -10.56
C ARG A 344 -5.89 9.33 -11.47
N TRP A 345 -5.66 8.16 -10.89
CA TRP A 345 -4.98 7.04 -11.56
C TRP A 345 -5.93 5.95 -12.03
N ILE A 346 -7.16 5.95 -11.53
CA ILE A 346 -8.20 5.05 -11.98
C ILE A 346 -9.10 5.73 -13.02
N ARG A 347 -9.84 4.93 -13.76
CA ARG A 347 -10.90 5.41 -14.67
C ARG A 347 -12.23 4.93 -14.16
N LEU A 348 -13.10 5.87 -13.81
CA LEU A 348 -14.51 5.59 -13.56
C LEU A 348 -15.29 5.68 -14.86
N ASN A 349 -16.55 5.21 -14.85
CA ASN A 349 -17.40 5.23 -16.03
C ASN A 349 -17.89 6.66 -16.34
N GLU A 350 -17.14 7.38 -17.18
CA GLU A 350 -17.48 8.72 -17.67
C GLU A 350 -18.75 8.72 -18.56
N THR A 351 -19.24 7.55 -18.98
CA THR A 351 -20.49 7.45 -19.76
C THR A 351 -21.74 7.27 -18.91
N SER A 352 -21.59 7.04 -17.59
CA SER A 352 -22.71 6.85 -16.66
C SER A 352 -23.63 8.08 -16.63
N ALA A 353 -24.91 7.84 -16.37
CA ALA A 353 -25.90 8.92 -16.28
C ALA A 353 -25.54 9.92 -15.16
N LEU A 354 -25.10 9.40 -14.01
CA LEU A 354 -24.73 10.21 -12.86
C LEU A 354 -23.51 11.11 -13.14
N TYR A 355 -22.47 10.58 -13.80
CA TYR A 355 -21.30 11.38 -14.17
C TYR A 355 -21.65 12.51 -15.14
N LYS A 356 -22.48 12.23 -16.15
CA LYS A 356 -22.95 13.25 -17.11
C LYS A 356 -23.75 14.35 -16.42
N GLU A 357 -24.61 13.99 -15.47
CA GLU A 357 -25.37 14.97 -14.69
C GLU A 357 -24.46 15.89 -13.88
N ILE A 358 -23.44 15.31 -13.22
CA ILE A 358 -22.41 16.06 -12.49
C ILE A 358 -21.67 17.02 -13.42
N GLU A 359 -21.24 16.55 -14.59
CA GLU A 359 -20.54 17.38 -15.56
C GLU A 359 -21.41 18.55 -16.04
N THR A 360 -22.70 18.31 -16.33
CA THR A 360 -23.64 19.35 -16.75
C THR A 360 -23.82 20.40 -15.65
N ILE A 361 -24.14 19.97 -14.43
CA ILE A 361 -24.44 20.91 -13.33
C ILE A 361 -23.17 21.66 -12.89
N TRP A 362 -22.00 21.01 -12.91
CA TRP A 362 -20.74 21.66 -12.56
C TRP A 362 -20.41 22.85 -13.47
N LYS A 363 -20.71 22.76 -14.78
CA LYS A 363 -20.49 23.85 -15.75
C LYS A 363 -21.24 25.13 -15.35
N GLU A 364 -22.40 24.99 -14.72
CA GLU A 364 -23.24 26.10 -14.30
C GLU A 364 -22.88 26.61 -12.90
N LYS A 365 -22.72 25.69 -11.93
CA LYS A 365 -22.55 26.04 -10.52
C LYS A 365 -21.11 26.40 -10.15
N LYS A 366 -20.14 25.62 -10.65
CA LYS A 366 -18.70 25.72 -10.29
C LYS A 366 -18.42 25.73 -8.78
N ASP A 367 -19.37 25.28 -7.95
CA ASP A 367 -19.24 25.11 -6.50
C ASP A 367 -19.57 23.66 -6.11
N LEU A 368 -18.78 23.11 -5.18
CA LEU A 368 -18.88 21.72 -4.79
C LEU A 368 -20.18 21.38 -4.06
N SER A 369 -20.58 22.22 -3.10
CA SER A 369 -21.75 21.97 -2.26
C SER A 369 -23.03 22.18 -3.06
N GLU A 370 -23.08 23.25 -3.85
CA GLU A 370 -24.22 23.54 -4.72
C GLU A 370 -24.39 22.47 -5.82
N THR A 371 -23.29 22.03 -6.44
CA THR A 371 -23.35 20.95 -7.44
C THR A 371 -23.88 19.67 -6.83
N ALA A 372 -23.41 19.28 -5.64
CA ALA A 372 -23.88 18.06 -4.98
C ALA A 372 -25.39 18.10 -4.69
N GLN A 373 -25.88 19.20 -4.14
CA GLN A 373 -27.31 19.36 -3.83
C GLN A 373 -28.18 19.34 -5.09
N GLU A 374 -27.76 20.06 -6.14
CA GLU A 374 -28.53 20.15 -7.37
C GLU A 374 -28.50 18.83 -8.16
N VAL A 375 -27.36 18.13 -8.21
CA VAL A 375 -27.27 16.78 -8.81
C VAL A 375 -28.22 15.83 -8.12
N GLN A 376 -28.21 15.77 -6.79
CA GLN A 376 -29.11 14.87 -6.06
C GLN A 376 -30.59 15.16 -6.37
N LYS A 377 -30.98 16.44 -6.37
CA LYS A 377 -32.34 16.87 -6.67
C LYS A 377 -32.75 16.54 -8.11
N GLN A 378 -31.97 16.99 -9.10
CA GLN A 378 -32.31 16.80 -10.51
C GLN A 378 -32.27 15.32 -10.92
N PHE A 379 -31.30 14.57 -10.43
CA PHE A 379 -31.15 13.16 -10.78
C PHE A 379 -32.36 12.32 -10.35
N LEU A 380 -32.86 12.52 -9.13
CA LEU A 380 -34.04 11.80 -8.63
C LEU A 380 -35.33 12.17 -9.36
N VAL A 381 -35.47 13.45 -9.74
CA VAL A 381 -36.62 13.92 -10.56
C VAL A 381 -36.57 13.30 -11.96
N LYS A 382 -35.38 13.28 -12.57
CA LYS A 382 -35.16 12.75 -13.92
C LYS A 382 -35.28 11.23 -13.98
N TYR A 383 -34.90 10.53 -12.91
CA TYR A 383 -34.92 9.07 -12.82
C TYR A 383 -35.68 8.56 -11.58
N PRO A 384 -37.03 8.65 -11.55
CA PRO A 384 -37.83 8.31 -10.37
C PRO A 384 -37.64 6.88 -9.86
N ARG A 385 -37.24 5.93 -10.71
CA ARG A 385 -36.94 4.54 -10.31
C ARG A 385 -35.77 4.44 -9.33
N THR A 386 -34.94 5.47 -9.23
CA THR A 386 -33.79 5.51 -8.32
C THR A 386 -34.11 6.10 -6.94
N ILE A 387 -35.36 6.53 -6.70
CA ILE A 387 -35.78 7.13 -5.42
C ILE A 387 -35.52 6.23 -4.21
N GLY A 388 -35.74 4.91 -4.31
CA GLY A 388 -35.41 3.96 -3.23
C GLY A 388 -33.92 3.94 -2.88
N PHE A 389 -33.05 4.30 -3.82
CA PHE A 389 -31.60 4.37 -3.65
C PHE A 389 -31.09 5.76 -3.28
N ALA A 390 -31.95 6.70 -2.82
CA ALA A 390 -31.54 8.08 -2.53
C ALA A 390 -30.36 8.19 -1.55
N LYS A 391 -30.25 7.27 -0.58
CA LYS A 391 -29.13 7.22 0.37
C LYS A 391 -27.84 6.74 -0.30
N GLU A 392 -27.92 5.71 -1.14
CA GLU A 392 -26.78 5.19 -1.89
C GLU A 392 -26.33 6.15 -3.00
N LEU A 393 -27.26 6.93 -3.56
CA LEU A 393 -27.00 8.01 -4.51
C LEU A 393 -26.05 9.05 -3.92
N GLU A 394 -26.26 9.49 -2.68
CA GLU A 394 -25.37 10.46 -2.03
C GLU A 394 -23.91 9.96 -2.04
N THR A 395 -23.68 8.71 -1.62
CA THR A 395 -22.34 8.12 -1.61
C THR A 395 -21.76 8.03 -3.03
N HIS A 396 -22.52 7.49 -4.00
CA HIS A 396 -22.04 7.34 -5.38
C HIS A 396 -21.76 8.68 -6.06
N MET A 397 -22.63 9.67 -5.81
CA MET A 397 -22.48 11.02 -6.30
C MET A 397 -21.18 11.64 -5.77
N TRP A 398 -20.88 11.53 -4.48
CA TRP A 398 -19.63 12.05 -3.93
C TRP A 398 -18.39 11.39 -4.53
N ILE A 399 -18.43 10.10 -4.85
CA ILE A 399 -17.34 9.41 -5.54
C ILE A 399 -17.13 10.00 -6.94
N TYR A 400 -18.20 10.12 -7.74
CA TYR A 400 -18.12 10.65 -9.09
C TYR A 400 -17.79 12.15 -9.13
N LEU A 401 -18.34 12.94 -8.22
CA LEU A 401 -18.08 14.37 -8.12
C LEU A 401 -16.62 14.61 -7.77
N LYS A 402 -16.08 13.85 -6.83
CA LYS A 402 -14.65 13.90 -6.49
C LYS A 402 -13.78 13.41 -7.64
N TYR A 403 -14.17 12.34 -8.33
CA TYR A 403 -13.45 11.88 -9.53
C TYR A 403 -13.42 12.96 -10.62
N PHE A 404 -14.56 13.55 -10.94
CA PHE A 404 -14.68 14.66 -11.88
C PHE A 404 -13.78 15.82 -11.48
N TRP A 405 -13.85 16.24 -10.22
CA TRP A 405 -13.02 17.32 -9.68
C TRP A 405 -11.52 16.98 -9.76
N TYR A 406 -11.14 15.76 -9.38
CA TYR A 406 -9.76 15.32 -9.48
C TYR A 406 -9.26 15.22 -10.91
N THR A 407 -10.10 15.05 -11.93
CA THR A 407 -9.66 14.75 -13.29
C THR A 407 -9.91 15.85 -14.31
N LYS A 408 -10.88 16.74 -14.07
CA LYS A 408 -11.34 17.74 -15.05
C LYS A 408 -11.16 19.20 -14.60
N THR A 409 -11.05 19.50 -13.30
CA THR A 409 -11.03 20.90 -12.83
C THR A 409 -9.64 21.48 -12.65
N PHE A 410 -8.57 20.73 -12.92
CA PHE A 410 -7.20 21.17 -12.73
C PHE A 410 -6.37 20.94 -13.98
N GLU A 411 -5.40 21.82 -14.21
CA GLU A 411 -4.35 21.57 -15.18
C GLU A 411 -3.71 20.20 -14.96
N GLU A 412 -3.32 19.54 -16.05
CA GLU A 412 -2.60 18.26 -16.00
C GLU A 412 -1.32 18.33 -15.15
N LYS A 413 -0.77 19.53 -14.98
CA LYS A 413 0.48 19.78 -14.27
C LYS A 413 0.33 19.78 -12.75
N THR A 414 -0.86 20.04 -12.18
CA THR A 414 -1.06 20.05 -10.73
C THR A 414 -0.76 18.66 -10.15
N ALA A 415 0.03 18.54 -9.07
CA ALA A 415 0.29 17.25 -8.43
C ALA A 415 -0.96 16.69 -7.72
N THR A 416 -1.05 15.37 -7.56
CA THR A 416 -2.25 14.73 -6.97
C THR A 416 -2.42 15.12 -5.51
N TYR A 417 -1.31 15.23 -4.79
CA TYR A 417 -1.30 15.69 -3.42
C TYR A 417 -1.78 17.15 -3.29
N ASP A 418 -1.50 18.00 -4.28
CA ASP A 418 -1.96 19.39 -4.27
C ASP A 418 -3.48 19.46 -4.51
N ARG A 419 -4.01 18.59 -5.38
CA ARG A 419 -5.46 18.40 -5.56
C ARG A 419 -6.12 17.94 -4.26
N LEU A 420 -5.51 17.02 -3.51
CA LEU A 420 -6.00 16.61 -2.20
C LEU A 420 -6.13 17.78 -1.23
N ILE A 421 -5.11 18.64 -1.16
CA ILE A 421 -5.12 19.85 -0.32
C ILE A 421 -6.23 20.81 -0.77
N LYS A 422 -6.30 21.11 -2.08
CA LYS A 422 -7.33 21.99 -2.65
C LYS A 422 -8.75 21.43 -2.40
N TRP A 423 -8.97 20.11 -2.50
CA TRP A 423 -10.28 19.48 -2.24
C TRP A 423 -10.74 19.69 -0.81
N HIS A 424 -9.84 19.52 0.16
CA HIS A 424 -10.20 19.72 1.57
C HIS A 424 -10.37 21.18 1.93
N LYS A 425 -9.70 22.11 1.23
CA LYS A 425 -10.01 23.55 1.34
C LYS A 425 -11.46 23.83 0.96
N GLU A 426 -11.93 23.27 -0.14
CA GLU A 426 -13.32 23.44 -0.60
C GLU A 426 -14.33 22.99 0.47
N LEU A 427 -14.09 21.84 1.10
CA LEU A 427 -14.94 21.33 2.19
C LEU A 427 -14.91 22.18 3.47
N LEU A 428 -13.85 22.97 3.68
CA LEU A 428 -13.70 23.83 4.85
C LEU A 428 -14.25 25.25 4.63
N LYS A 429 -14.64 25.61 3.40
CA LYS A 429 -15.12 26.97 3.06
C LYS A 429 -16.28 27.44 3.93
N SER A 430 -17.21 26.54 4.27
CA SER A 430 -18.39 26.87 5.07
C SER A 430 -18.10 27.18 6.54
N GLN A 431 -16.87 26.95 7.02
CA GLN A 431 -16.54 27.02 8.44
C GLN A 431 -15.94 28.37 8.87
N ASN A 432 -15.81 29.36 7.97
CA ASN A 432 -15.27 30.70 8.26
C ASN A 432 -13.94 30.69 9.04
N LEU A 433 -13.06 29.73 8.72
CA LEU A 433 -11.77 29.54 9.41
C LEU A 433 -10.71 30.52 8.89
N SER A 434 -9.81 30.94 9.78
CA SER A 434 -8.61 31.67 9.38
C SER A 434 -7.66 30.80 8.53
N PRO A 435 -6.78 31.40 7.72
CA PRO A 435 -5.79 30.67 6.94
C PRO A 435 -4.93 29.70 7.78
N HIS A 436 -4.59 30.10 9.01
CA HIS A 436 -3.84 29.30 9.96
C HIS A 436 -4.59 28.03 10.37
N GLU A 437 -5.87 28.18 10.75
CA GLU A 437 -6.73 27.07 11.16
C GLU A 437 -7.01 26.10 10.02
N ILE A 438 -7.16 26.60 8.79
CA ILE A 438 -7.30 25.75 7.59
C ILE A 438 -6.07 24.86 7.43
N ILE A 439 -4.87 25.44 7.50
CA ILE A 439 -3.61 24.70 7.39
C ILE A 439 -3.51 23.64 8.50
N GLU A 440 -3.83 23.99 9.75
CA GLU A 440 -3.80 23.04 10.86
C GLU A 440 -4.79 21.88 10.69
N LYS A 441 -6.01 22.15 10.23
CA LYS A 441 -7.00 21.11 9.93
C LYS A 441 -6.53 20.20 8.81
N ILE A 442 -5.97 20.74 7.74
CA ILE A 442 -5.42 19.96 6.63
C ILE A 442 -4.21 19.14 7.10
N GLU A 443 -3.34 19.69 7.94
CA GLU A 443 -2.20 18.95 8.52
C GLU A 443 -2.67 17.76 9.36
N LYS A 444 -3.63 17.97 10.27
CA LYS A 444 -4.23 16.91 11.08
C LYS A 444 -4.84 15.83 10.20
N LEU A 445 -5.56 16.23 9.15
CA LEU A 445 -6.17 15.32 8.19
C LEU A 445 -5.12 14.51 7.43
N CYS A 446 -4.06 15.14 6.93
CA CYS A 446 -2.98 14.44 6.22
C CYS A 446 -2.26 13.43 7.13
N LYS A 447 -1.94 13.83 8.37
CA LYS A 447 -1.33 12.93 9.37
C LYS A 447 -2.20 11.72 9.67
N LYS A 448 -3.52 11.88 9.67
CA LYS A 448 -4.49 10.80 9.92
C LYS A 448 -4.71 9.89 8.71
N ARG A 449 -4.90 10.46 7.53
CA ARG A 449 -5.36 9.74 6.32
C ARG A 449 -4.22 9.18 5.47
N ILE A 450 -3.13 9.92 5.36
CA ILE A 450 -1.98 9.59 4.52
C ILE A 450 -0.70 9.79 5.33
N PRO A 451 -0.53 9.05 6.43
CA PRO A 451 0.53 9.30 7.38
C PRO A 451 1.91 9.27 6.74
N LEU A 452 2.13 8.46 5.71
CA LEU A 452 3.41 8.31 5.01
C LEU A 452 3.76 9.46 4.05
N MET A 453 2.81 10.36 3.78
CA MET A 453 3.04 11.49 2.91
C MET A 453 3.70 12.64 3.70
N PRO A 454 4.77 13.26 3.20
CA PRO A 454 5.36 14.40 3.88
C PRO A 454 4.46 15.63 3.80
N PHE A 455 4.06 16.16 4.97
CA PHE A 455 3.37 17.44 5.04
C PHE A 455 4.39 18.59 5.04
N ASN A 456 4.24 19.53 4.11
CA ASN A 456 5.04 20.74 4.03
C ASN A 456 4.13 21.96 4.18
N ARG A 457 4.25 22.65 5.31
CA ARG A 457 3.39 23.80 5.66
C ARG A 457 3.55 24.96 4.67
N ALA A 458 4.78 25.27 4.27
CA ALA A 458 5.06 26.35 3.33
C ALA A 458 4.46 26.06 1.94
N ARG A 459 4.66 24.85 1.40
CA ARG A 459 4.02 24.42 0.14
C ARG A 459 2.50 24.44 0.25
N THR A 460 1.95 23.97 1.36
CA THR A 460 0.50 23.96 1.60
C THR A 460 -0.06 25.39 1.61
N GLN A 461 0.64 26.33 2.24
CA GLN A 461 0.26 27.74 2.23
C GLN A 461 0.26 28.30 0.79
N THR A 462 1.27 28.00 -0.02
CA THR A 462 1.31 28.38 -1.44
C THR A 462 0.12 27.79 -2.21
N ILE A 463 -0.14 26.49 -2.08
CA ILE A 463 -1.25 25.81 -2.79
C ILE A 463 -2.61 26.42 -2.44
N LEU A 464 -2.80 26.83 -1.18
CA LEU A 464 -4.07 27.30 -0.68
C LEU A 464 -4.33 28.78 -0.94
N PHE A 465 -3.29 29.62 -0.95
CA PHE A 465 -3.47 31.08 -0.87
C PHE A 465 -2.69 31.86 -1.93
N THR A 466 -1.90 31.20 -2.78
CA THR A 466 -1.40 31.84 -3.99
C THR A 466 -2.51 31.79 -5.03
N GLU A 467 -3.00 32.97 -5.42
CA GLU A 467 -3.95 33.13 -6.52
C GLU A 467 -3.27 32.73 -7.82
N GLU A 468 -3.39 31.46 -8.20
CA GLU A 468 -3.26 31.09 -9.60
C GLU A 468 -4.62 31.40 -10.26
N GLU A 469 -4.60 32.25 -11.29
CA GLU A 469 -5.71 32.64 -12.18
C GLU A 469 -6.30 31.44 -12.98
N GLU A 470 -6.54 30.30 -12.34
CA GLU A 470 -6.78 28.99 -12.96
C GLU A 470 -8.26 28.65 -13.22
N TYR A 471 -9.18 29.62 -13.22
CA TYR A 471 -10.58 29.40 -13.63
C TYR A 471 -10.94 30.11 -14.93
N SER A 472 -10.11 29.96 -15.97
CA SER A 472 -10.48 30.28 -17.35
C SER A 472 -10.89 29.00 -18.10
N TYR A 473 -12.08 28.49 -17.76
CA TYR A 473 -12.81 27.48 -18.56
C TYR A 473 -14.27 27.85 -18.71
#